data_AF-A0A3D1BD97-F1
#
_entry.id   AF-A0A3D1BD97-F1
#
_cell.length_a   1.000
_cell.length_b   1.000
_cell.length_c   1.000
_cell.angle_alpha   90.00
_cell.angle_beta   90.00
_cell.angle_gamma   90.00
#
_symmetry.space_group_name_H-M   'P 1'
#
loop_
_entity.id
_entity.type
_entity.pdbx_description
1 polymer ?
#
loop_
_entity_poly.entity_id
_entity_poly.type
_entity_poly.pdbx_seq_one_letter_code
_entity_poly.pdbx_strand_id
1 'polypeptide(L)'
;MQNGFLDVFEPVNVPDFSNAEGVARIADRIEAHRFDARPMLEGARVAIFGVNDGRRSGDNEGCAAAPDAIREWFYQLVPHSAWKPTVDLGNIRAGAEEADTYAAVHSVVAELVQMGIVPIVL
;
A
#
# COMPACT_ATOMS: atom_id res chain seq x y z
N MET A 1 8.80 -12.79 16.17
CA MET A 1 7.36 -13.04 15.93
C MET A 1 7.13 -12.75 14.47
N GLN A 2 6.50 -13.68 13.72
CA GLN A 2 6.06 -13.39 12.36
C GLN A 2 5.13 -12.17 12.41
N ASN A 3 5.29 -11.25 11.45
CA ASN A 3 4.57 -9.98 11.38
C ASN A 3 3.07 -10.21 11.14
N GLY A 4 2.33 -10.69 12.15
CA GLY A 4 0.91 -11.07 12.03
C GLY A 4 -0.01 -9.91 11.62
N PHE A 5 0.46 -8.66 11.79
CA PHE A 5 -0.26 -7.51 11.26
C PHE A 5 -0.25 -7.44 9.72
N LEU A 6 0.66 -8.14 9.04
CA LEU A 6 0.70 -8.19 7.57
C LEU A 6 -0.37 -9.12 6.98
N ASP A 7 -0.96 -9.99 7.79
CA ASP A 7 -1.97 -10.97 7.35
C ASP A 7 -3.31 -10.31 7.01
N VAL A 8 -3.52 -9.06 7.42
CA VAL A 8 -4.73 -8.27 7.10
C VAL A 8 -4.74 -7.75 5.66
N PHE A 9 -3.59 -7.80 4.97
CA PHE A 9 -3.46 -7.26 3.63
C PHE A 9 -3.77 -8.29 2.55
N GLU A 10 -4.50 -7.84 1.54
CA GLU A 10 -4.59 -8.51 0.25
C GLU A 10 -3.49 -8.02 -0.69
N PRO A 11 -2.92 -8.91 -1.52
CA PRO A 11 -1.93 -8.53 -2.52
C PRO A 11 -2.54 -7.60 -3.57
N VAL A 12 -1.69 -6.75 -4.14
CA VAL A 12 -2.04 -5.85 -5.24
C VAL A 12 -1.53 -6.38 -6.57
N ASN A 13 -2.23 -6.00 -7.63
CA ASN A 13 -1.73 -6.21 -8.99
C ASN A 13 -0.90 -4.99 -9.40
N VAL A 14 0.42 -5.15 -9.46
CA VAL A 14 1.29 -4.11 -10.00
C VAL A 14 1.53 -4.41 -11.48
N PRO A 15 1.08 -3.54 -12.40
CA PRO A 15 1.26 -3.76 -13.82
C PRO A 15 2.74 -3.83 -14.21
N ASP A 16 3.06 -4.66 -15.21
CA ASP A 16 4.36 -4.63 -15.85
C ASP A 16 4.42 -3.44 -16.82
N PHE A 17 5.21 -2.43 -16.47
CA PHE A 17 5.41 -1.27 -17.33
C PHE A 17 6.61 -1.46 -18.24
N SER A 18 6.39 -1.43 -19.56
CA SER A 18 7.49 -1.49 -20.55
C SER A 18 8.47 -0.35 -20.35
N ASN A 19 9.75 -0.64 -20.10
CA ASN A 19 10.80 0.36 -19.93
C ASN A 19 11.61 0.57 -21.23
N ALA A 20 10.96 0.55 -22.40
CA ALA A 20 11.63 0.75 -23.69
C ALA A 20 12.36 2.11 -23.81
N GLU A 21 11.92 3.11 -23.05
CA GLU A 21 12.51 4.46 -23.04
C GLU A 21 13.70 4.62 -22.07
N GLY A 22 13.97 3.61 -21.23
CA GLY A 22 15.09 3.61 -20.28
C GLY A 22 14.90 4.51 -19.05
N VAL A 23 13.68 4.99 -18.80
CA VAL A 23 13.35 5.83 -17.65
C VAL A 23 12.77 4.97 -16.52
N ALA A 24 13.41 5.01 -15.35
CA ALA A 24 12.92 4.31 -14.17
C ALA A 24 11.56 4.88 -13.74
N ARG A 25 10.67 4.00 -13.31
CA ARG A 25 9.36 4.32 -12.72
C ARG A 25 9.34 3.97 -11.25
N ILE A 26 8.35 4.50 -10.51
CA ILE A 26 8.13 4.12 -9.12
C ILE A 26 7.89 2.60 -9.01
N ALA A 27 7.21 1.99 -9.98
CA ALA A 27 7.04 0.53 -10.06
C ALA A 27 8.36 -0.25 -9.94
N ASP A 28 9.46 0.28 -10.49
CA ASP A 28 10.79 -0.35 -10.47
C ASP A 28 11.53 -0.15 -9.13
N ARG A 29 11.01 0.71 -8.26
CA ARG A 29 11.65 1.18 -7.01
C ARG A 29 10.83 0.90 -5.76
N ILE A 30 9.68 0.24 -5.90
CA ILE A 30 8.80 -0.13 -4.81
C ILE A 30 8.68 -1.65 -4.74
N GLU A 31 8.87 -2.20 -3.55
CA GLU A 31 8.59 -3.62 -3.31
C GLU A 31 7.13 -3.76 -2.88
N ALA A 32 6.34 -4.45 -3.69
CA ALA A 32 4.90 -4.58 -3.45
C ALA A 32 4.52 -5.99 -3.02
N HIS A 33 3.54 -6.07 -2.12
CA HIS A 33 2.85 -7.30 -1.78
C HIS A 33 2.05 -7.79 -2.99
N ARG A 34 2.51 -8.91 -3.56
CA ARG A 34 1.93 -9.60 -4.72
C ARG A 34 1.44 -10.99 -4.30
N PHE A 35 0.75 -11.68 -5.21
CA PHE A 35 0.23 -13.02 -4.94
C PHE A 35 1.33 -14.04 -4.60
N ASP A 36 2.55 -13.83 -5.13
CA ASP A 36 3.72 -14.71 -5.00
C ASP A 36 4.85 -14.13 -4.14
N ALA A 37 4.73 -12.87 -3.69
CA ALA A 37 5.80 -12.17 -2.96
C ALA A 37 5.25 -11.24 -1.88
N ARG A 38 5.94 -11.18 -0.74
CA ARG A 38 5.68 -10.23 0.36
C ARG A 38 6.87 -9.26 0.47
N PRO A 39 6.64 -7.97 0.71
CA PRO A 39 7.71 -6.99 0.77
C PRO A 39 8.52 -7.12 2.06
N MET A 40 9.81 -6.79 2.00
CA MET A 40 10.66 -6.72 3.18
C MET A 40 10.51 -5.37 3.89
N LEU A 41 10.14 -5.39 5.18
CA LEU A 41 10.04 -4.16 5.97
C LEU A 41 11.39 -3.65 6.49
N GLU A 42 12.40 -4.53 6.58
CA GLU A 42 13.71 -4.14 7.06
C GLU A 42 14.35 -3.09 6.14
N GLY A 43 14.68 -1.93 6.70
CA GLY A 43 15.24 -0.79 5.96
C GLY A 43 14.23 0.07 5.20
N ALA A 44 12.94 -0.31 5.18
CA ALA A 44 11.89 0.53 4.64
C ALA A 44 11.79 1.86 5.43
N ARG A 45 11.50 2.95 4.72
CA ARG A 45 11.29 4.29 5.31
C ARG A 45 9.85 4.75 5.18
N VAL A 46 9.17 4.28 4.13
CA VAL A 46 7.77 4.57 3.84
C VAL A 46 7.07 3.26 3.53
N ALA A 47 5.85 3.11 4.03
CA ALA A 47 4.95 2.03 3.63
C ALA A 47 3.65 2.65 3.14
N ILE A 48 3.23 2.28 1.94
CA ILE A 48 1.91 2.63 1.42
C ILE A 48 0.98 1.44 1.56
N PHE A 49 -0.29 1.70 1.82
CA PHE A 49 -1.34 0.66 1.78
C PHE A 49 -2.71 1.28 1.58
N GLY A 50 -3.61 0.54 0.97
CA GLY A 50 -4.99 0.97 0.72
C GLY A 50 -5.96 0.51 1.80
N VAL A 51 -7.03 1.26 1.97
CA VAL A 51 -8.19 0.82 2.77
C VAL A 51 -9.42 0.78 1.88
N ASN A 52 -9.84 -0.42 1.51
CA ASN A 52 -10.97 -0.64 0.60
C ASN A 52 -12.31 -0.60 1.37
N ASP A 53 -12.55 0.51 2.08
CA ASP A 53 -13.75 0.74 2.88
C ASP A 53 -14.42 2.06 2.48
N GLY A 54 -15.51 1.95 1.73
CA GLY A 54 -16.30 3.08 1.26
C GLY A 54 -17.52 3.41 2.12
N ARG A 55 -17.64 2.79 3.31
CA ARG A 55 -18.75 3.09 4.22
C ARG A 55 -18.65 4.54 4.69
N ARG A 56 -19.81 5.19 4.88
CA ARG A 56 -19.94 6.62 5.21
C ARG A 56 -19.30 7.59 4.19
N SER A 57 -19.18 7.17 2.93
CA SER A 57 -18.61 8.01 1.86
C SER A 57 -19.49 9.19 1.45
N GLY A 58 -20.75 9.25 1.85
CA GLY A 58 -21.67 10.33 1.48
C GLY A 58 -21.83 10.40 -0.04
N ASP A 59 -21.36 11.48 -0.66
CA ASP A 59 -21.41 11.70 -2.11
C ASP A 59 -20.19 11.12 -2.87
N ASN A 60 -19.37 10.28 -2.21
CA ASN A 60 -18.16 9.68 -2.78
C ASN A 60 -18.29 8.15 -2.96
N GLU A 61 -19.44 7.70 -3.46
CA GLU A 61 -19.66 6.29 -3.72
C GLU A 61 -18.59 5.71 -4.67
N GLY A 62 -18.12 4.49 -4.36
CA GLY A 62 -17.06 3.82 -5.12
C GLY A 62 -15.64 4.12 -4.65
N CYS A 63 -15.44 5.00 -3.65
CA CYS A 63 -14.10 5.32 -3.13
C CYS A 63 -13.34 4.11 -2.56
N ALA A 64 -14.02 3.02 -2.21
CA ALA A 64 -13.37 1.77 -1.82
C ALA A 64 -12.43 1.19 -2.90
N ALA A 65 -12.61 1.58 -4.17
CA ALA A 65 -11.73 1.20 -5.28
C ALA A 65 -10.58 2.21 -5.52
N ALA A 66 -10.55 3.34 -4.80
CA ALA A 66 -9.59 4.40 -5.01
C ALA A 66 -8.11 3.96 -4.82
N PRO A 67 -7.76 3.09 -3.85
CA PRO A 67 -6.36 2.69 -3.68
C PRO A 67 -5.74 2.08 -4.93
N ASP A 68 -6.47 1.21 -5.62
CA ASP A 68 -5.99 0.57 -6.85
C ASP A 68 -5.97 1.56 -8.02
N ALA A 69 -7.00 2.41 -8.14
CA ALA A 69 -7.01 3.48 -9.13
C ALA A 69 -5.84 4.49 -8.95
N ILE A 70 -5.45 4.78 -7.70
CA ILE A 70 -4.28 5.61 -7.40
C ILE A 70 -3.00 4.90 -7.84
N ARG A 71 -2.85 3.61 -7.54
CA ARG A 71 -1.66 2.81 -7.92
C ARG A 71 -1.44 2.77 -9.43
N GLU A 72 -2.52 2.66 -10.21
CA GLU A 72 -2.45 2.68 -11.68
C GLU A 72 -1.64 3.88 -12.19
N TRP A 73 -1.85 5.06 -11.61
CA TRP A 73 -1.13 6.28 -11.99
C TRP A 73 0.19 6.45 -11.24
N PHE A 74 0.19 6.21 -9.93
CA PHE A 74 1.35 6.43 -9.06
C PHE A 74 2.56 5.60 -9.51
N TYR A 75 2.36 4.33 -9.84
CA TYR A 75 3.45 3.46 -10.26
C TYR A 75 4.10 3.89 -11.58
N GLN A 76 3.40 4.63 -12.43
CA GLN A 76 3.91 5.13 -13.71
C GLN A 76 4.84 6.33 -13.56
N LEU A 77 4.78 7.03 -12.43
CA LEU A 77 5.54 8.25 -12.22
C LEU A 77 7.04 7.97 -12.17
N VAL A 78 7.83 8.95 -12.59
CA VAL A 78 9.30 8.92 -12.44
C VAL A 78 9.64 9.19 -10.98
N PRO A 79 10.40 8.32 -10.30
CA PRO A 79 10.77 8.52 -8.91
C PRO A 79 11.71 9.72 -8.80
N HIS A 80 11.51 10.53 -7.76
CA HIS A 80 12.42 11.64 -7.46
C HIS A 80 13.84 11.12 -7.16
N SER A 81 14.87 11.93 -7.44
CA SER A 81 16.28 11.53 -7.23
C SER A 81 16.61 11.12 -5.79
N ALA A 82 15.88 11.68 -4.82
CA ALA A 82 15.99 11.36 -3.39
C ALA A 82 14.98 10.31 -2.90
N TRP A 83 14.46 9.46 -3.79
CA TRP A 83 13.52 8.38 -3.45
C TRP A 83 14.03 7.56 -2.26
N LYS A 84 13.14 7.29 -1.31
CA LYS A 84 13.45 6.51 -0.12
C LYS A 84 12.94 5.08 -0.27
N PRO A 85 13.59 4.09 0.36
CA PRO A 85 13.07 2.72 0.39
C PRO A 85 11.60 2.71 0.80
N THR A 86 10.76 2.28 -0.13
CA THR A 86 9.30 2.33 -0.01
C THR A 86 8.76 0.95 -0.33
N VAL A 87 7.78 0.53 0.47
CA VAL A 87 7.06 -0.73 0.27
C VAL A 87 5.58 -0.46 0.06
N ASP A 88 4.92 -1.33 -0.69
CA ASP A 88 3.46 -1.38 -0.79
C ASP A 88 2.96 -2.65 -0.11
N LEU A 89 2.22 -2.48 0.99
CA LEU A 89 1.73 -3.61 1.77
C LEU A 89 0.47 -4.23 1.18
N GLY A 90 -0.16 -3.60 0.20
CA GLY A 90 -1.40 -4.04 -0.41
C GLY A 90 -2.62 -3.32 0.15
N ASN A 91 -3.75 -4.03 0.26
CA ASN A 91 -5.04 -3.45 0.66
C ASN A 91 -5.62 -4.11 1.90
N ILE A 92 -6.13 -3.31 2.82
CA ILE A 92 -7.01 -3.78 3.88
C ILE A 92 -8.43 -3.83 3.31
N ARG A 93 -9.09 -4.98 3.39
CA ARG A 93 -10.52 -5.09 3.07
C ARG A 93 -11.37 -4.43 4.16
N ALA A 94 -12.54 -3.92 3.78
CA ALA A 94 -13.56 -3.58 4.77
C ALA A 94 -13.84 -4.78 5.69
N GLY A 95 -13.72 -4.55 7.00
CA GLY A 95 -14.11 -5.53 8.01
C GLY A 95 -15.63 -5.72 8.08
N ALA A 96 -16.08 -6.70 8.87
CA ALA A 96 -17.51 -6.96 9.04
C ALA A 96 -18.24 -5.70 9.53
N GLU A 97 -17.64 -5.00 10.48
CA GLU A 97 -18.07 -3.69 10.95
C GLU A 97 -17.01 -2.61 10.63
N GLU A 98 -17.41 -1.33 10.70
CA GLU A 98 -16.48 -0.21 10.50
C GLU A 98 -15.39 -0.17 11.58
N ALA A 99 -15.76 -0.56 12.81
CA ALA A 99 -14.83 -0.66 13.93
C ALA A 99 -13.72 -1.69 13.67
N ASP A 100 -14.01 -2.76 12.94
CA ASP A 100 -13.02 -3.78 12.57
C ASP A 100 -11.98 -3.19 11.61
N THR A 101 -12.42 -2.42 10.61
CA THR A 101 -11.50 -1.69 9.72
C THR A 101 -10.64 -0.71 10.50
N TYR A 102 -11.24 0.07 11.41
CA TYR A 102 -10.49 1.03 12.24
C TYR A 102 -9.45 0.34 13.12
N ALA A 103 -9.79 -0.81 13.72
CA ALA A 103 -8.86 -1.60 14.51
C ALA A 103 -7.69 -2.13 13.67
N ALA A 104 -7.96 -2.61 12.45
CA ALA A 104 -6.94 -3.08 11.53
C ALA A 104 -5.98 -1.95 11.12
N VAL A 105 -6.51 -0.79 10.70
CA VAL A 105 -5.69 0.39 10.35
C VAL A 105 -4.86 0.85 11.55
N HIS A 106 -5.47 0.94 12.74
CA HIS A 106 -4.76 1.36 13.95
C HIS A 106 -3.59 0.41 14.28
N SER A 107 -3.83 -0.90 14.23
CA SER A 107 -2.81 -1.92 14.48
C SER A 107 -1.63 -1.79 13.51
N VAL A 108 -1.92 -1.74 12.20
CA VAL A 108 -0.92 -1.56 11.15
C VAL A 108 -0.10 -0.28 11.35
N VAL A 109 -0.77 0.85 11.56
CA VAL A 109 -0.11 2.15 11.73
C VAL A 109 0.78 2.15 12.98
N ALA A 110 0.32 1.58 14.09
CA ALA A 110 1.08 1.50 15.33
C ALA A 110 2.39 0.70 15.14
N GLU A 111 2.31 -0.47 14.50
CA GLU A 111 3.48 -1.30 14.21
C GLU A 111 4.47 -0.57 13.28
N LEU A 112 3.99 0.02 12.18
CA LEU A 112 4.85 0.76 11.24
C LEU A 112 5.56 1.93 11.91
N VAL A 113 4.84 2.72 12.72
CA VAL A 113 5.42 3.85 13.45
C VAL A 113 6.43 3.38 14.50
N GLN A 114 6.15 2.28 15.21
CA GLN A 114 7.10 1.69 16.16
C GLN A 114 8.39 1.22 15.47
N MET A 115 8.28 0.76 14.22
CA MET A 115 9.42 0.40 13.36
C MET A 115 10.12 1.62 12.74
N GLY A 116 9.61 2.84 12.94
CA GLY A 116 10.15 4.07 12.34
C GLY A 116 9.84 4.23 10.85
N ILE A 117 8.84 3.51 10.34
CA ILE A 117 8.35 3.56 8.97
C ILE A 117 7.17 4.54 8.91
N VAL A 118 7.17 5.44 7.93
CA VAL A 118 6.07 6.40 7.73
C VAL A 118 4.94 5.72 6.95
N PRO A 119 3.74 5.55 7.54
CA PRO A 119 2.59 5.02 6.81
C PRO A 119 1.95 6.10 5.93
N ILE A 120 1.61 5.74 4.69
CA ILE A 120 0.77 6.52 3.79
C ILE A 120 -0.46 5.65 3.46
N VAL A 121 -1.62 6.11 3.90
CA VAL A 121 -2.89 5.42 3.65
C VAL A 121 -3.50 5.97 2.36
N LEU A 122 -3.86 5.06 1.46
CA LEU A 122 -4.56 5.34 0.21
C LEU A 122 -6.07 5.12 0.36
#